data_AF-A0A7X9ETW7-F1
#
_entry.id   AF-A0A7X9ETW7-F1
#
_cell.length_a   1.000
_cell.length_b   1.000
_cell.length_c   1.000
_cell.angle_alpha   90.00
_cell.angle_beta   90.00
_cell.angle_gamma   90.00
#
_symmetry.space_group_name_H-M   'P 1'
#
loop_
_entity.id
_entity.type
_entity.pdbx_description
1 polymer ?
#
loop_
_entity_poly.entity_id
_entity_poly.type
_entity_poly.pdbx_seq_one_letter_code
_entity_poly.pdbx_strand_id
1 'polypeptide(L)'
;MISFVGKRVLVMGLARSGMAAISALHKRGAKVYGYDRKNPEQLGTIIKTLSGMGIDVFAGQEPCLGILCPDLIIISPGISLETGLVMEAARLEIPVIGELELAFRLKSPEVDMYAITGTNGKTTT
;
A
#
# COMPACT_ATOMS: atom_id res chain seq x y z
N MET A 1 -14.00 -10.49 9.76
CA MET A 1 -12.90 -9.53 9.58
C MET A 1 -11.81 -10.23 8.79
N ILE A 2 -11.26 -9.61 7.74
CA ILE A 2 -10.19 -10.23 6.94
C ILE A 2 -8.91 -10.27 7.81
N SER A 3 -8.29 -11.45 7.91
CA SER A 3 -7.02 -11.60 8.61
C SER A 3 -5.85 -11.25 7.69
N PHE A 4 -4.90 -10.47 8.20
CA PHE A 4 -3.66 -10.12 7.53
C PHE A 4 -2.44 -10.80 8.14
N VAL A 5 -2.64 -11.64 9.17
CA VAL A 5 -1.55 -12.33 9.86
C VAL A 5 -0.80 -13.24 8.88
N GLY A 6 0.51 -13.04 8.76
CA GLY A 6 1.39 -13.80 7.88
C GLY A 6 1.26 -13.48 6.40
N LYS A 7 0.33 -12.60 5.99
CA LYS A 7 0.16 -12.20 4.59
C LYS A 7 1.30 -11.29 4.15
N ARG A 8 1.87 -11.55 2.97
CA ARG A 8 2.86 -10.68 2.34
C ARG A 8 2.13 -9.58 1.60
N VAL A 9 2.36 -8.32 1.96
CA VAL A 9 1.67 -7.19 1.36
C VAL A 9 2.69 -6.19 0.84
N LEU A 10 2.61 -5.88 -0.46
CA LEU A 10 3.39 -4.81 -1.07
C LEU A 10 2.56 -3.52 -1.08
N VAL A 11 3.09 -2.45 -0.52
CA VAL A 11 2.48 -1.12 -0.57
C VAL A 11 3.26 -0.26 -1.58
N MET A 12 2.57 0.14 -2.64
CA MET A 12 3.09 1.02 -3.69
C MET A 12 2.75 2.48 -3.38
N GLY A 13 3.78 3.30 -3.25
CA GLY A 13 3.70 4.70 -2.83
C GLY A 13 3.95 4.87 -1.34
N LEU A 14 4.96 5.68 -0.98
CA LEU A 14 5.38 5.86 0.42
C LEU A 14 5.18 7.29 0.92
N ALA A 15 4.21 8.00 0.35
CA ALA A 15 3.74 9.27 0.88
C ALA A 15 2.87 9.07 2.14
N ARG A 16 2.02 10.04 2.46
CA ARG A 16 1.23 10.03 3.71
C ARG A 16 0.34 8.79 3.85
N SER A 17 -0.40 8.45 2.81
CA SER A 17 -1.41 7.39 2.88
C SER A 17 -0.79 5.99 2.82
N GLY A 18 0.26 5.80 2.01
CA GLY A 18 1.02 4.55 1.98
C GLY A 18 1.70 4.23 3.30
N MET A 19 2.29 5.23 3.97
CA MET A 19 2.85 5.06 5.32
C MET A 19 1.77 4.67 6.35
N ALA A 20 0.56 5.21 6.23
CA ALA A 20 -0.57 4.81 7.08
C ALA A 20 -1.01 3.37 6.79
N ALA A 21 -1.07 2.96 5.53
CA ALA A 21 -1.38 1.58 5.12
C ALA A 21 -0.35 0.58 5.68
N ILE A 22 0.95 0.88 5.53
CA ILE A 22 2.03 0.06 6.09
C ILE A 22 1.87 -0.10 7.60
N SER A 23 1.67 1.00 8.33
CA SER A 23 1.50 0.97 9.79
C SER A 23 0.29 0.13 10.20
N ALA A 24 -0.84 0.27 9.51
CA ALA A 24 -2.06 -0.46 9.80
C ALA A 24 -1.95 -1.97 9.55
N LEU A 25 -1.25 -2.36 8.47
CA LEU A 25 -1.00 -3.75 8.09
C LEU A 25 0.03 -4.41 9.00
N HIS A 26 1.14 -3.73 9.28
CA HIS A 26 2.20 -4.21 10.16
C HIS A 26 1.66 -4.52 11.58
N LYS A 27 0.85 -3.61 12.14
CA LYS A 27 0.18 -3.82 13.44
C LYS A 27 -0.76 -5.03 13.47
N ARG A 28 -1.18 -5.53 12.30
CA ARG A 28 -2.07 -6.69 12.14
C ARG A 28 -1.33 -7.95 11.72
N GLY A 29 0.00 -7.96 11.84
CA GLY A 29 0.83 -9.15 11.62
C GLY A 29 1.10 -9.48 10.15
N ALA A 30 0.85 -8.54 9.22
CA ALA A 30 1.28 -8.70 7.84
C ALA A 30 2.81 -8.57 7.73
N LYS A 31 3.40 -9.32 6.80
CA LYS A 31 4.77 -9.08 6.32
C LYS A 31 4.71 -8.03 5.23
N VAL A 32 5.02 -6.78 5.59
CA VAL A 32 4.84 -5.64 4.69
C VAL A 32 6.13 -5.31 3.97
N TYR A 33 6.01 -4.91 2.71
CA TYR A 33 7.07 -4.39 1.85
C TYR A 33 6.65 -3.03 1.30
N GLY A 34 7.58 -2.08 1.21
CA GLY A 34 7.34 -0.77 0.60
C GLY A 34 7.96 -0.68 -0.79
N TYR A 35 7.29 -0.01 -1.72
CA TYR A 35 7.88 0.40 -3.00
C TYR A 35 7.54 1.87 -3.30
N ASP A 36 8.52 2.63 -3.75
CA ASP A 36 8.31 3.96 -4.33
C ASP A 36 9.28 4.18 -5.51
N ARG A 37 8.81 4.90 -6.54
CA ARG A 37 9.62 5.26 -7.71
C ARG A 37 10.74 6.25 -7.38
N LYS A 38 10.66 6.93 -6.24
CA LYS A 38 11.71 7.81 -5.74
C LYS A 38 12.95 7.02 -5.38
N ASN A 39 14.12 7.58 -5.64
CA ASN A 39 15.39 6.96 -5.27
C ASN A 39 15.63 6.99 -3.75
N PRO A 40 16.63 6.25 -3.24
CA PRO A 40 16.93 6.21 -1.82
C PRO A 40 17.20 7.59 -1.19
N GLU A 41 17.83 8.51 -1.92
CA GLU A 41 18.16 9.86 -1.44
C GLU A 41 16.89 10.68 -1.18
N GLN A 42 15.92 10.60 -2.09
CA GLN A 42 14.62 11.27 -1.99
C GLN A 42 13.74 10.69 -0.89
N LEU A 43 13.88 9.40 -0.57
CA LEU A 43 13.10 8.75 0.48
C LEU A 43 13.75 8.89 1.87
N GLY A 44 15.08 8.89 1.96
CA GLY A 44 15.89 9.21 3.15
C GLY A 44 15.30 8.74 4.48
N THR A 45 14.57 9.63 5.16
CA THR A 45 13.93 9.38 6.46
C THR A 45 12.88 8.27 6.43
N ILE A 46 12.15 8.12 5.33
CA ILE A 46 11.14 7.06 5.16
C ILE A 46 11.80 5.68 5.22
N ILE A 47 12.89 5.47 4.47
CA ILE A 47 13.66 4.22 4.50
C ILE A 47 14.13 3.94 5.92
N LYS A 48 14.78 4.91 6.57
CA LYS A 48 15.25 4.76 7.96
C LYS A 48 14.14 4.35 8.92
N THR A 49 12.96 4.95 8.78
CA THR A 49 11.79 4.66 9.60
C THR A 49 11.30 3.23 9.39
N LEU A 50 11.13 2.83 8.14
CA LEU A 50 10.62 1.51 7.77
C LEU A 50 11.63 0.40 8.11
N SER A 51 12.92 0.61 7.88
CA SER A 51 13.96 -0.32 8.30
C SER A 51 14.00 -0.49 9.83
N GLY A 52 13.77 0.57 10.60
CA GLY A 52 13.62 0.48 12.06
C GLY A 52 12.42 -0.35 12.52
N MET A 53 11.44 -0.57 11.64
CA MET A 53 10.30 -1.46 11.85
C MET A 53 10.52 -2.87 11.27
N GLY A 54 11.69 -3.15 10.68
CA GLY A 54 11.96 -4.42 9.99
C GLY A 54 11.24 -4.55 8.64
N ILE A 55 10.93 -3.43 7.98
CA ILE A 55 10.20 -3.38 6.72
C ILE A 55 11.17 -3.06 5.59
N ASP A 56 11.24 -3.93 4.60
CA ASP A 56 12.07 -3.76 3.40
C ASP A 56 11.44 -2.74 2.43
N VAL A 57 12.27 -1.92 1.82
CA VAL A 57 11.86 -0.86 0.89
C VAL A 57 12.59 -1.00 -0.45
N PHE A 58 11.82 -1.07 -1.52
CA PHE A 58 12.29 -0.97 -2.91
C PHE A 58 12.19 0.49 -3.36
N ALA A 59 13.33 1.15 -3.55
CA ALA A 59 13.41 2.58 -3.86
C ALA A 59 13.97 2.78 -5.28
N GLY A 60 13.20 3.39 -6.17
CA GLY A 60 13.62 3.72 -7.54
C GLY A 60 13.66 2.54 -8.50
N GLN A 61 13.50 1.31 -7.99
CA GLN A 61 13.51 0.08 -8.79
C GLN A 61 12.33 -0.79 -8.40
N GLU A 62 11.58 -1.24 -9.41
CA GLU A 62 10.43 -2.13 -9.21
C GLU A 62 10.92 -3.50 -8.67
N PRO A 63 10.27 -4.06 -7.63
CA PRO A 63 10.56 -5.41 -7.19
C PRO A 63 10.06 -6.44 -8.21
N CYS A 64 10.74 -7.58 -8.31
CA CYS A 64 10.23 -8.72 -9.08
C CYS A 64 9.12 -9.43 -8.28
N LEU A 65 7.88 -9.37 -8.76
CA LEU A 65 6.75 -9.97 -8.05
C LEU A 65 6.81 -11.49 -8.01
N GLY A 66 7.42 -12.14 -9.02
CA GLY A 66 7.65 -13.58 -9.03
C GLY A 66 8.65 -14.08 -7.97
N ILE A 67 9.46 -13.19 -7.40
CA ILE A 67 10.38 -13.50 -6.29
C ILE A 67 9.76 -13.07 -4.95
N LEU A 68 9.19 -11.87 -4.91
CA LEU A 68 8.57 -11.33 -3.72
C LEU A 68 7.31 -12.14 -3.31
N CYS A 69 6.57 -12.61 -4.31
CA CYS A 69 5.33 -13.36 -4.21
C CYS A 69 4.32 -12.74 -3.22
N PRO A 70 3.95 -11.46 -3.33
CA PRO A 70 2.99 -10.85 -2.42
C PRO A 70 1.61 -11.50 -2.56
N ASP A 71 0.90 -11.64 -1.45
CA ASP A 71 -0.51 -12.09 -1.41
C ASP A 71 -1.47 -10.95 -1.82
N LEU A 72 -1.03 -9.70 -1.71
CA LEU A 72 -1.83 -8.50 -1.95
C LEU A 72 -0.93 -7.31 -2.26
N ILE A 73 -1.39 -6.44 -3.17
CA ILE A 73 -0.78 -5.14 -3.42
C ILE A 73 -1.77 -4.03 -3.00
N ILE A 74 -1.26 -3.06 -2.25
CA ILE A 74 -1.97 -1.82 -1.93
C ILE A 74 -1.38 -0.70 -2.78
N ILE A 75 -2.21 0.02 -3.52
CA ILE A 75 -1.76 1.14 -4.35
C ILE A 75 -2.27 2.47 -3.78
N SER A 76 -1.34 3.43 -3.59
CA SER A 76 -1.71 4.78 -3.18
C SER A 76 -2.43 5.56 -4.29
N PRO A 77 -3.35 6.48 -3.94
CA PRO A 77 -3.97 7.41 -4.87
C PRO A 77 -2.93 8.22 -5.63
N GLY A 78 -3.09 8.27 -6.95
CA GLY A 78 -2.20 9.03 -7.84
C GLY A 78 -1.06 8.20 -8.46
N ILE A 79 -0.92 6.92 -8.12
CA ILE A 79 -0.11 6.00 -8.92
C ILE A 79 -0.96 5.51 -10.10
N SER A 80 -0.37 5.50 -11.30
CA SER A 80 -1.04 4.97 -12.48
C SER A 80 -1.31 3.48 -12.35
N LEU A 81 -2.49 3.04 -12.78
CA LEU A 81 -2.81 1.62 -12.91
C LEU A 81 -2.12 0.98 -14.13
N GLU A 82 -1.54 1.78 -15.01
CA GLU A 82 -0.81 1.34 -16.20
C GLU A 82 0.71 1.26 -15.94
N THR A 83 1.09 0.77 -14.75
CA THR A 83 2.51 0.54 -14.42
C THR A 83 2.91 -0.91 -14.72
N GLY A 84 4.20 -1.15 -14.96
CA GLY A 84 4.74 -2.49 -15.20
C GLY A 84 4.39 -3.46 -14.05
N LEU A 85 4.52 -2.99 -12.80
CA LEU A 85 4.12 -3.75 -11.62
C LEU A 85 2.64 -4.15 -11.59
N VAL A 86 1.72 -3.26 -11.97
CA VAL A 86 0.28 -3.58 -11.96
C VAL A 86 -0.06 -4.58 -13.07
N MET A 87 0.57 -4.45 -14.23
CA MET A 87 0.43 -5.42 -15.31
C MET A 87 1.00 -6.79 -14.92
N GLU A 88 2.16 -6.82 -14.27
CA GLU A 88 2.76 -8.05 -13.76
C GLU A 88 1.88 -8.70 -12.69
N ALA A 89 1.34 -7.91 -11.76
CA ALA A 89 0.43 -8.38 -10.73
C ALA A 89 -0.82 -9.03 -11.35
N ALA A 90 -1.42 -8.40 -12.37
CA ALA A 90 -2.56 -8.96 -13.09
C ALA A 90 -2.22 -10.30 -13.76
N ARG A 91 -1.03 -10.41 -14.39
CA ARG A 91 -0.55 -11.65 -15.01
C ARG A 91 -0.31 -12.78 -14.00
N LEU A 92 0.10 -12.42 -12.78
CA LEU A 92 0.34 -13.35 -11.67
C LEU A 92 -0.90 -13.58 -10.81
N GLU A 93 -2.05 -13.01 -11.19
CA GLU A 93 -3.32 -13.09 -10.44
C GLU A 93 -3.20 -12.57 -8.99
N ILE A 94 -2.30 -11.61 -8.76
CA ILE A 94 -2.11 -10.97 -7.47
C ILE A 94 -3.14 -9.84 -7.35
N PRO A 95 -4.00 -9.83 -6.31
CA PRO A 95 -4.99 -8.78 -6.15
C PRO A 95 -4.33 -7.44 -5.87
N VAL A 96 -4.80 -6.39 -6.56
CA VAL A 96 -4.40 -5.00 -6.36
C VAL A 96 -5.61 -4.23 -5.87
N ILE A 97 -5.50 -3.60 -4.70
CA ILE A 97 -6.57 -2.77 -4.13
C ILE A 97 -6.06 -1.38 -3.76
N GLY A 98 -6.97 -0.41 -3.72
CA GLY A 98 -6.67 0.92 -3.23
C GLY A 98 -6.69 1.01 -1.69
N GLU A 99 -6.09 2.06 -1.16
CA GLU A 99 -6.07 2.33 0.28
C GLU A 99 -7.47 2.58 0.88
N LEU A 100 -8.40 3.15 0.11
CA LEU A 100 -9.79 3.33 0.53
C LEU A 100 -10.46 1.98 0.79
N GLU A 101 -10.24 1.03 -0.10
CA GLU A 101 -10.74 -0.34 0.07
C GLU A 101 -10.05 -1.04 1.25
N LEU A 102 -8.75 -0.84 1.43
CA LEU A 102 -8.05 -1.31 2.63
C LEU A 102 -8.71 -0.76 3.90
N ALA A 103 -8.97 0.55 3.96
CA ALA A 103 -9.63 1.18 5.10
C ALA A 103 -11.02 0.59 5.35
N PHE A 104 -11.81 0.38 4.29
CA PHE A 104 -13.12 -0.28 4.38
C PHE A 104 -13.01 -1.72 4.89
N ARG A 105 -12.03 -2.50 4.43
CA ARG A 105 -11.80 -3.88 4.88
C ARG A 105 -11.31 -3.96 6.34
N LEU A 106 -10.64 -2.91 6.83
CA LEU A 106 -10.10 -2.82 8.18
C LEU A 106 -11.08 -2.20 9.21
N LYS A 107 -12.11 -1.48 8.76
CA LYS A 107 -13.07 -0.82 9.67
C LYS A 107 -13.82 -1.86 10.52
N SER A 108 -14.19 -1.47 11.73
CA SER A 108 -15.13 -2.26 12.53
C SER A 108 -16.49 -2.30 11.83
N PRO A 109 -17.22 -3.43 11.83
CA PRO A 109 -18.59 -3.49 11.32
C PRO A 109 -19.50 -2.41 11.92
N GLU A 110 -19.26 -2.03 13.17
CA GLU A 110 -20.02 -1.03 13.93
C GLU A 110 -19.73 0.43 13.54
N VAL A 111 -18.71 0.68 12.72
CA VAL A 111 -18.35 2.03 12.28
C VAL A 111 -19.02 2.33 10.96
N ASP A 112 -19.93 3.29 10.93
CA ASP A 112 -20.51 3.79 9.68
C ASP A 112 -19.46 4.52 8.83
N MET A 113 -19.57 4.36 7.51
CA MET A 113 -18.68 4.99 6.54
C MET A 113 -19.51 5.73 5.50
N TYR A 114 -19.27 7.04 5.38
CA TYR A 114 -19.90 7.90 4.39
C TYR A 114 -18.84 8.32 3.36
N ALA A 115 -19.14 8.18 2.07
CA ALA A 115 -18.25 8.54 0.98
C ALA A 115 -18.77 9.79 0.27
N ILE A 116 -17.97 10.85 0.25
CA ILE A 116 -18.26 12.09 -0.46
C ILE A 116 -17.21 12.23 -1.58
N THR A 117 -17.69 12.38 -2.82
CA THR A 117 -16.84 12.55 -4.02
C THR A 117 -17.36 13.70 -4.87
N GLY A 118 -16.53 14.20 -5.80
CA GLY A 118 -16.87 15.31 -6.68
C GLY A 118 -15.62 16.08 -7.11
N THR A 119 -15.71 16.91 -8.14
CA THR A 119 -14.55 17.67 -8.64
C THR A 119 -14.18 18.83 -7.71
N ASN A 120 -15.17 19.56 -7.19
CA ASN A 120 -15.01 20.72 -6.31
C ASN A 120 -15.88 20.62 -5.04
N GLY A 121 -15.57 21.36 -3.97
CA GLY A 121 -16.40 21.47 -2.75
C GLY A 121 -16.26 20.37 -1.70
N LYS A 122 -15.45 19.32 -1.96
CA LYS A 122 -15.28 18.15 -1.07
C LYS A 122 -14.83 18.47 0.36
N THR A 123 -13.94 19.44 0.55
CA THR A 123 -13.42 19.80 1.89
C THR A 123 -14.39 20.67 2.70
N THR A 124 -15.44 21.19 2.05
CA THR A 124 -16.43 22.09 2.65
C THR A 124 -17.72 21.35 3.05
N THR A 125 -17.83 20.05 2.74
CA THR A 125 -18.99 19.18 3.01
C THR A 125 -18.67 18.27 4.20
#